data_AF-A0A4Q9G941-F1
#
_entry.id   AF-A0A4Q9G941-F1
#
_cell.length_a   1.000
_cell.length_b   1.000
_cell.length_c   1.000
_cell.angle_alpha   90.00
_cell.angle_beta   90.00
_cell.angle_gamma   90.00
#
_symmetry.space_group_name_H-M   'P 1'
#
loop_
_entity.id
_entity.type
_entity.pdbx_description
1 polymer ?
#
loop_
_entity_poly.entity_id
_entity_poly.type
_entity_poly.pdbx_seq_one_letter_code
_entity_poly.pdbx_strand_id
1 'polypeptide(L)'
;MGIQTGGAIFIPAGLKHRQSADHVLSIYVDALSEEARALQGAEEARVIGITPADVTPIIDALHATGHTDLQVRTGVRQALRLPDLSPPDPRLIKVIEALRRGKTGRRELAAVVHLSPTRFSHWFVEQTGLPLRSYARWLRLTQALQHLAKGVRLTDAAHEAGFSDSAHFSRTFRALLGIDPSSALAEVHLQEI
;
A
#
# COMPACT_ATOMS: atom_id res chain seq x y z
N MET A 1 -8.63 10.09 -28.55
CA MET A 1 -7.48 9.14 -28.48
C MET A 1 -7.98 7.93 -27.71
N GLY A 2 -8.16 6.79 -28.37
CA GLY A 2 -8.84 5.64 -27.78
C GLY A 2 -8.02 5.04 -26.65
N ILE A 3 -8.63 4.89 -25.48
CA ILE A 3 -8.04 4.16 -24.35
C ILE A 3 -7.89 2.71 -24.81
N GLN A 4 -6.68 2.32 -25.22
CA GLN A 4 -6.37 0.90 -25.39
C GLN A 4 -6.40 0.27 -24.01
N THR A 5 -7.34 -0.65 -23.80
CA THR A 5 -7.49 -1.43 -22.57
C THR A 5 -6.27 -2.29 -22.34
N GLY A 6 -5.28 -1.78 -21.61
CA GLY A 6 -4.29 -2.60 -20.93
C GLY A 6 -4.98 -3.32 -19.77
N GLY A 7 -4.79 -4.63 -19.65
CA GLY A 7 -5.23 -5.35 -18.45
C GLY A 7 -4.56 -4.80 -17.18
N ALA A 8 -5.18 -4.97 -16.01
CA ALA A 8 -4.46 -4.74 -14.75
C ALA A 8 -3.44 -5.84 -14.55
N ILE A 9 -2.39 -5.50 -13.82
CA ILE A 9 -1.50 -6.49 -13.22
C ILE A 9 -1.64 -6.34 -11.72
N PHE A 10 -2.10 -7.39 -11.06
CA PHE A 10 -1.98 -7.48 -9.61
C PHE A 10 -0.59 -7.98 -9.26
N ILE A 11 0.09 -7.24 -8.39
CA ILE A 11 1.43 -7.56 -7.92
C ILE A 11 1.32 -7.86 -6.42
N PRO A 12 1.51 -9.12 -5.99
CA PRO A 12 1.47 -9.48 -4.59
C PRO A 12 2.47 -8.69 -3.74
N ALA A 13 2.12 -8.52 -2.47
CA ALA A 13 2.96 -7.82 -1.52
C ALA A 13 4.34 -8.50 -1.38
N GLY A 14 5.40 -7.71 -1.48
CA GLY A 14 6.78 -8.20 -1.37
C GLY A 14 7.38 -8.75 -2.68
N LEU A 15 6.58 -8.87 -3.75
CA LEU A 15 7.10 -9.25 -5.07
C LEU A 15 7.92 -8.10 -5.66
N LYS A 16 9.19 -8.37 -5.97
CA LYS A 16 10.06 -7.39 -6.65
C LYS A 16 9.53 -7.17 -8.07
N HIS A 17 9.29 -5.91 -8.41
CA HIS A 17 8.77 -5.53 -9.72
C HIS A 17 9.34 -4.18 -10.15
N ARG A 18 9.18 -3.87 -11.44
CA ARG A 18 9.49 -2.57 -12.04
C ARG A 18 8.36 -2.22 -13.00
N GLN A 19 7.91 -0.98 -12.95
CA GLN A 19 6.85 -0.48 -13.83
C GLN A 19 7.48 0.41 -14.91
N SER A 20 7.04 0.23 -16.14
CA SER A 20 7.44 1.05 -17.31
C SER A 20 6.27 1.07 -18.29
N ALA A 21 5.59 2.21 -18.37
CA ALA A 21 4.44 2.43 -19.25
C ALA A 21 4.29 3.92 -19.54
N ASP A 22 3.70 4.27 -20.68
CA ASP A 22 3.43 5.67 -21.05
C ASP A 22 2.34 6.28 -20.14
N HIS A 23 1.30 5.50 -19.83
CA HIS A 23 0.23 5.88 -18.90
C HIS A 23 -0.15 4.69 -18.03
N VAL A 24 -0.01 4.82 -16.70
CA VAL A 24 -0.39 3.79 -15.73
C VAL A 24 -1.06 4.43 -14.52
N LEU A 25 -2.16 3.82 -14.07
CA LEU A 25 -2.73 4.09 -12.76
C LEU A 25 -2.25 3.01 -11.79
N SER A 26 -1.40 3.38 -10.85
CA SER A 26 -0.89 2.47 -9.82
C SER A 26 -1.64 2.70 -8.51
N ILE A 27 -2.36 1.67 -8.06
CA ILE A 27 -3.12 1.69 -6.81
C ILE A 27 -2.39 0.80 -5.80
N TYR A 28 -1.95 1.38 -4.69
CA TYR A 28 -1.29 0.66 -3.61
C TYR A 28 -2.30 0.39 -2.50
N VAL A 29 -2.52 -0.89 -2.22
CA VAL A 29 -3.46 -1.35 -1.19
C VAL A 29 -2.66 -1.71 0.07
N ASP A 30 -3.04 -1.14 1.22
CA ASP A 30 -2.40 -1.46 2.50
C ASP A 30 -2.60 -2.95 2.82
N ALA A 31 -1.53 -3.64 3.22
CA ALA A 31 -1.58 -5.08 3.52
C ALA A 31 -2.52 -5.45 4.70
N LEU A 32 -2.93 -4.47 5.51
CA LEU A 32 -3.90 -4.63 6.59
C LEU A 32 -5.34 -4.31 6.17
N SER A 33 -5.57 -3.93 4.91
CA SER A 33 -6.91 -3.62 4.40
C SER A 33 -7.70 -4.88 4.04
N GLU A 34 -9.03 -4.72 3.95
CA GLU A 34 -9.92 -5.80 3.50
C GLU A 34 -9.67 -6.19 2.05
N GLU A 35 -9.35 -5.22 1.20
CA GLU A 35 -9.04 -5.43 -0.21
C GLU A 35 -7.76 -6.26 -0.38
N ALA A 36 -6.72 -5.97 0.40
CA ALA A 36 -5.50 -6.77 0.39
C ALA A 36 -5.77 -8.22 0.83
N ARG A 37 -6.57 -8.40 1.89
CA ARG A 37 -7.01 -9.74 2.32
C ARG A 37 -7.81 -10.47 1.24
N ALA A 38 -8.65 -9.77 0.48
CA ALA A 38 -9.45 -10.38 -0.58
C ALA A 38 -8.58 -10.82 -1.77
N LEU A 39 -7.40 -10.23 -1.89
CA LEU A 39 -6.38 -10.52 -2.90
C LEU A 39 -5.28 -11.48 -2.39
N GLN A 40 -5.31 -11.93 -1.13
CA GLN A 40 -4.33 -12.86 -0.57
C GLN A 40 -4.36 -14.23 -1.29
N GLY A 41 -3.23 -14.94 -1.20
CA GLY A 41 -3.07 -16.29 -1.75
C GLY A 41 -2.47 -16.36 -3.16
N ALA A 42 -2.22 -15.21 -3.81
CA ALA A 42 -1.42 -15.16 -5.03
C ALA A 42 0.06 -14.96 -4.69
N GLU A 43 0.90 -15.92 -5.07
CA GLU A 43 2.36 -15.84 -4.92
C GLU A 43 3.04 -15.15 -6.12
N GLU A 44 2.34 -15.09 -7.25
CA GLU A 44 2.82 -14.55 -8.51
C GLU A 44 1.98 -13.35 -8.97
N ALA A 45 2.58 -12.50 -9.79
CA ALA A 45 1.85 -11.45 -10.47
C ALA A 45 0.85 -12.06 -11.45
N ARG A 46 -0.36 -11.52 -11.50
CA ARG A 46 -1.41 -12.01 -12.41
C ARG A 46 -2.07 -10.88 -13.16
N VAL A 47 -2.41 -11.15 -14.42
CA VAL A 47 -3.22 -10.25 -15.23
C VAL A 47 -4.66 -10.35 -14.76
N ILE A 48 -5.27 -9.20 -14.44
CA ILE A 48 -6.68 -9.07 -14.14
C ILE A 48 -7.34 -8.37 -15.33
N GLY A 49 -8.33 -9.02 -15.92
CA GLY A 49 -9.14 -8.41 -16.97
C GLY A 49 -9.97 -7.28 -16.38
N ILE A 50 -9.64 -6.04 -16.75
CA ILE A 50 -10.43 -4.85 -16.47
C ILE A 50 -10.70 -4.10 -17.76
N THR A 51 -11.86 -3.48 -17.80
CA THR A 51 -12.35 -2.64 -18.89
C THR A 51 -12.19 -1.16 -18.51
N PRO A 52 -12.30 -0.21 -19.47
CA PRO A 52 -12.25 1.22 -19.13
C PRO A 52 -13.39 1.59 -18.19
N ALA A 53 -14.57 0.97 -18.36
CA ALA A 53 -15.73 1.19 -17.52
C ALA A 53 -15.50 0.79 -16.05
N ASP A 54 -14.60 -0.17 -15.79
CA ASP A 54 -14.21 -0.55 -14.43
C ASP A 54 -13.31 0.50 -13.77
N VAL A 55 -12.49 1.21 -14.56
CA VAL A 55 -11.47 2.15 -14.06
C VAL A 55 -11.99 3.60 -14.01
N THR A 56 -12.90 3.98 -14.91
CA THR A 56 -13.48 5.34 -14.97
C THR A 56 -13.99 5.82 -13.61
N PRO A 57 -14.77 5.05 -12.83
CA PRO A 57 -15.26 5.52 -11.53
C PRO A 57 -14.13 5.81 -10.53
N ILE A 58 -13.02 5.08 -10.61
CA ILE A 58 -11.85 5.29 -9.75
C ILE A 58 -11.15 6.60 -10.14
N ILE A 59 -10.93 6.81 -11.43
CA ILE A 59 -10.32 8.03 -11.96
C ILE A 59 -11.19 9.25 -11.64
N ASP A 60 -12.49 9.16 -11.87
CA ASP A 60 -13.45 10.23 -11.58
C ASP A 60 -13.47 10.56 -10.09
N ALA A 61 -13.42 9.54 -9.22
CA ALA A 61 -13.32 9.74 -7.77
C ALA A 61 -12.02 10.47 -7.39
N LEU A 62 -10.88 10.10 -7.96
CA LEU A 62 -9.59 10.77 -7.70
C LEU A 62 -9.59 12.24 -8.16
N HIS A 63 -10.29 12.57 -9.25
CA HIS A 63 -10.41 13.94 -9.74
C HIS A 63 -11.45 14.78 -9.00
N ALA A 64 -12.38 14.17 -8.27
CA ALA A 64 -13.40 14.90 -7.52
C ALA A 64 -12.78 15.64 -6.31
N THR A 65 -13.09 16.93 -6.18
CA THR A 65 -12.72 17.71 -5.00
C THR A 65 -13.46 17.18 -3.77
N GLY A 66 -12.72 16.81 -2.72
CA GLY A 66 -13.32 16.28 -1.48
C GLY A 66 -13.76 14.81 -1.57
N HIS A 67 -13.19 14.04 -2.50
CA HIS A 67 -13.40 12.60 -2.50
C HIS A 67 -12.99 11.99 -1.16
N THR A 68 -13.69 10.92 -0.79
CA THR A 68 -13.39 10.15 0.40
C THR A 68 -12.63 8.89 0.02
N ASP A 69 -11.76 8.39 0.90
CA ASP A 69 -11.16 7.05 0.81
C ASP A 69 -12.21 5.99 0.45
N LEU A 70 -13.40 6.11 1.03
CA LEU A 70 -14.52 5.20 0.78
C LEU A 70 -14.94 5.13 -0.69
N GLN A 71 -14.95 6.25 -1.42
CA GLN A 71 -15.35 6.26 -2.83
C GLN A 71 -14.30 5.55 -3.70
N VAL A 72 -13.02 5.86 -3.50
CA VAL A 72 -11.91 5.23 -4.23
C VAL A 72 -11.88 3.73 -3.94
N ARG A 73 -11.99 3.34 -2.67
CA ARG A 73 -12.04 1.93 -2.26
C ARG A 73 -13.23 1.18 -2.84
N THR A 74 -14.40 1.81 -2.89
CA THR A 74 -15.59 1.21 -3.51
C THR A 74 -15.35 0.92 -4.98
N GLY A 75 -14.78 1.89 -5.72
CA GLY A 75 -14.41 1.70 -7.13
C GLY A 75 -13.40 0.57 -7.33
N VAL A 76 -12.35 0.51 -6.49
CA VAL A 76 -11.34 -0.57 -6.55
C VAL A 76 -11.97 -1.94 -6.29
N ARG A 77 -12.81 -2.08 -5.25
CA ARG A 77 -13.51 -3.34 -4.95
C ARG A 77 -14.38 -3.80 -6.12
N GLN A 78 -15.11 -2.88 -6.76
CA GLN A 78 -15.95 -3.17 -7.92
C GLN A 78 -15.12 -3.58 -9.13
N ALA A 79 -14.10 -2.80 -9.48
CA ALA A 79 -13.24 -3.04 -10.63
C ALA A 79 -12.52 -4.41 -10.55
N LEU A 80 -12.06 -4.77 -9.35
CA LEU A 80 -11.38 -6.04 -9.10
C LEU A 80 -12.34 -7.19 -8.74
N ARG A 81 -13.65 -6.92 -8.66
CA ARG A 81 -14.69 -7.89 -8.28
C ARG A 81 -14.36 -8.63 -6.98
N LEU A 82 -13.88 -7.89 -5.98
CA LEU A 82 -13.44 -8.48 -4.72
C LEU A 82 -14.62 -9.05 -3.95
N PRO A 83 -14.49 -10.28 -3.39
CA PRO A 83 -15.54 -10.84 -2.56
C PRO A 83 -15.68 -10.06 -1.24
N ASP A 84 -16.86 -10.15 -0.64
CA ASP A 84 -17.03 -9.79 0.75
C ASP A 84 -16.38 -10.86 1.63
N LEU A 85 -15.62 -10.40 2.63
CA LEU A 85 -14.86 -11.27 3.50
C LEU A 85 -15.52 -11.37 4.87
N SER A 86 -15.29 -12.50 5.52
CA SER A 86 -15.51 -12.61 6.97
C SER A 86 -14.69 -11.56 7.71
N PRO A 87 -15.13 -11.09 8.90
CA PRO A 87 -14.34 -10.17 9.70
C PRO A 87 -12.89 -10.64 9.94
N PRO A 88 -11.91 -9.73 10.06
CA PRO A 88 -10.54 -10.10 10.37
C PRO A 88 -10.43 -10.71 11.76
N ASP A 89 -9.33 -11.43 12.01
CA ASP A 89 -8.98 -11.87 13.36
C ASP A 89 -8.99 -10.65 14.30
N PRO A 90 -9.75 -10.66 15.42
CA PRO A 90 -9.79 -9.53 16.35
C PRO A 90 -8.43 -9.12 16.90
N ARG A 91 -7.45 -10.04 16.92
CA ARG A 91 -6.06 -9.74 17.27
C ARG A 91 -5.39 -8.82 16.24
N LEU A 92 -5.74 -8.95 14.96
CA LEU A 92 -5.23 -8.06 13.90
C LEU A 92 -5.72 -6.64 14.11
N ILE A 93 -6.98 -6.46 14.52
CA ILE A 93 -7.54 -5.14 14.86
C ILE A 93 -6.71 -4.48 15.98
N LYS A 94 -6.41 -5.21 17.05
CA LYS A 94 -5.56 -4.70 18.15
C LYS A 94 -4.14 -4.34 17.68
N VAL A 95 -3.58 -5.10 16.75
CA VAL A 95 -2.26 -4.81 16.17
C VAL A 95 -2.30 -3.57 15.29
N ILE A 96 -3.34 -3.40 14.46
CA ILE A 96 -3.56 -2.19 13.66
C ILE A 96 -3.65 -0.96 14.56
N GLU A 97 -4.43 -1.02 15.64
CA GLU A 97 -4.54 0.07 16.61
C GLU A 97 -3.20 0.38 17.29
N ALA A 98 -2.44 -0.64 17.66
CA ALA A 98 -1.11 -0.47 18.25
C ALA A 98 -0.13 0.20 17.26
N LEU A 99 -0.14 -0.22 15.99
CA LEU A 99 0.66 0.37 14.92
C LEU A 99 0.30 1.85 14.69
N ARG A 100 -0.99 2.19 14.67
CA ARG A 100 -1.48 3.58 14.58
C ARG A 100 -1.01 4.46 15.74
N ARG A 101 -0.73 3.86 16.91
CA ARG A 101 -0.14 4.55 18.07
C ARG A 101 1.40 4.57 18.06
N GLY A 102 2.03 4.17 16.95
CA GLY A 102 3.48 4.19 16.77
C GLY A 102 4.21 2.94 17.27
N LYS A 103 3.51 1.89 17.71
CA LYS A 103 4.14 0.65 18.19
C LYS A 103 4.57 -0.21 17.01
N THR A 104 5.85 -0.22 16.67
CA THR A 104 6.38 -1.03 15.56
C THR A 104 7.25 -2.20 16.01
N GLY A 105 7.50 -2.33 17.32
CA GLY A 105 8.38 -3.34 17.88
C GLY A 105 7.74 -4.73 17.90
N ARG A 106 8.43 -5.74 17.35
CA ARG A 106 7.92 -7.14 17.34
C ARG A 106 7.51 -7.65 18.72
N ARG A 107 8.33 -7.42 19.75
CA ARG A 107 8.04 -7.89 21.13
C ARG A 107 6.81 -7.20 21.70
N GLU A 108 6.68 -5.90 21.43
CA GLU A 108 5.55 -5.10 21.89
C GLU A 108 4.25 -5.52 21.22
N LEU A 109 4.26 -5.68 19.89
CA LEU A 109 3.09 -6.13 19.14
C LEU A 109 2.70 -7.58 19.47
N ALA A 110 3.68 -8.45 19.71
CA ALA A 110 3.41 -9.81 20.17
C ALA A 110 2.71 -9.83 21.54
N ALA A 111 3.12 -8.94 22.45
CA ALA A 111 2.49 -8.80 23.77
C ALA A 111 1.03 -8.33 23.68
N VAL A 112 0.70 -7.43 22.75
CA VAL A 112 -0.68 -6.93 22.51
C VAL A 112 -1.66 -8.07 22.21
N VAL A 113 -1.18 -9.16 21.61
CA VAL A 113 -2.00 -10.31 21.20
C VAL A 113 -1.66 -11.60 21.96
N HIS A 114 -0.91 -11.48 23.06
CA HIS A 114 -0.50 -12.60 23.92
C HIS A 114 0.22 -13.74 23.19
N LEU A 115 1.05 -13.41 22.19
CA LEU A 115 1.88 -14.37 21.46
C LEU A 115 3.36 -14.21 21.85
N SER A 116 4.13 -15.29 21.71
CA SER A 116 5.58 -15.16 21.71
C SER A 116 6.05 -14.39 20.46
N PRO A 117 7.21 -13.70 20.48
CA PRO A 117 7.68 -12.93 19.32
C PRO A 117 7.83 -13.76 18.04
N THR A 118 8.21 -15.03 18.16
CA THR A 118 8.34 -15.95 17.02
C THR A 118 6.96 -16.33 16.47
N ARG A 119 6.02 -16.73 17.33
CA ARG A 119 4.64 -17.05 16.91
C ARG A 119 3.95 -15.85 16.29
N PHE A 120 4.15 -14.66 16.84
CA PHE A 120 3.64 -13.42 16.27
C PHE A 120 4.17 -13.20 14.85
N SER A 121 5.45 -13.45 14.57
CA SER A 121 5.99 -13.27 13.22
C SER A 121 5.33 -14.20 12.19
N HIS A 122 5.08 -15.46 12.54
CA HIS A 122 4.38 -16.38 11.64
C HIS A 122 2.92 -15.96 11.47
N TRP A 123 2.21 -15.73 12.58
CA TRP A 123 0.82 -15.30 12.56
C TRP A 123 0.63 -13.99 11.78
N PHE A 124 1.52 -13.02 11.93
CA PHE A 124 1.43 -11.76 11.19
C PHE A 124 1.57 -11.95 9.68
N VAL A 125 2.46 -12.86 9.23
CA VAL A 125 2.57 -13.22 7.81
C VAL A 125 1.32 -13.95 7.34
N GLU A 126 0.77 -14.88 8.14
CA GLU A 126 -0.50 -15.56 7.82
C GLU A 126 -1.66 -14.58 7.67
N GLN A 127 -1.71 -13.52 8.48
CA GLN A 127 -2.78 -12.53 8.41
C GLN A 127 -2.62 -11.51 7.28
N THR A 128 -1.39 -11.21 6.85
CA THR A 128 -1.10 -10.02 6.00
C THR A 128 -0.36 -10.34 4.70
N GLY A 129 0.19 -11.54 4.56
CA GLY A 129 1.11 -11.92 3.49
C GLY A 129 2.50 -11.28 3.60
N LEU A 130 2.76 -10.44 4.61
CA LEU A 130 4.01 -9.69 4.73
C LEU A 130 4.70 -9.90 6.09
N PRO A 131 6.04 -9.97 6.13
CA PRO A 131 6.77 -9.87 7.39
C PRO A 131 6.60 -8.49 8.02
N LEU A 132 6.50 -8.42 9.36
CA LEU A 132 6.39 -7.14 10.09
C LEU A 132 7.47 -6.11 9.70
N ARG A 133 8.70 -6.56 9.44
CA ARG A 133 9.79 -5.65 9.00
C ARG A 133 9.51 -5.01 7.64
N SER A 134 8.86 -5.75 6.72
CA SER A 134 8.45 -5.21 5.43
C SER A 134 7.32 -4.21 5.60
N TYR A 135 6.35 -4.52 6.46
CA TYR A 135 5.27 -3.59 6.78
C TYR A 135 5.77 -2.31 7.47
N ALA A 136 6.73 -2.42 8.39
CA ALA A 136 7.35 -1.25 9.01
C ALA A 136 8.10 -0.35 8.01
N ARG A 137 8.69 -0.92 6.95
CA ARG A 137 9.29 -0.14 5.85
C ARG A 137 8.22 0.58 5.02
N TRP A 138 7.10 -0.08 4.76
CA TRP A 138 5.94 0.53 4.12
C TRP A 138 5.42 1.72 4.93
N LEU A 139 5.19 1.56 6.24
CA LEU A 139 4.74 2.67 7.10
C LEU A 139 5.68 3.88 7.07
N ARG A 140 7.00 3.66 7.12
CA ARG A 140 7.98 4.75 7.00
C ARG A 140 7.92 5.43 5.64
N LEU A 141 7.79 4.66 4.57
CA LEU A 141 7.63 5.23 3.23
C LEU A 141 6.36 6.09 3.15
N THR A 142 5.23 5.59 3.63
CA THR A 142 3.96 6.33 3.66
C THR A 142 4.07 7.61 4.49
N GLN A 143 4.74 7.56 5.64
CA GLN A 143 5.01 8.76 6.44
C GLN A 143 5.83 9.79 5.66
N ALA A 144 6.92 9.38 5.01
CA ALA A 144 7.72 10.28 4.17
C ALA A 144 6.88 10.89 3.03
N LEU A 145 6.02 10.10 2.39
CA LEU A 145 5.09 10.59 1.37
C LEU A 145 4.11 11.63 1.95
N GLN A 146 3.59 11.43 3.16
CA GLN A 146 2.73 12.43 3.81
C GLN A 146 3.45 13.75 4.09
N HIS A 147 4.73 13.71 4.48
CA HIS A 147 5.55 14.92 4.64
C HIS A 147 5.78 15.61 3.29
N LEU A 148 6.11 14.85 2.25
CA LEU A 148 6.28 15.36 0.88
C LEU A 148 4.99 16.02 0.36
N ALA A 149 3.83 15.41 0.62
CA ALA A 149 2.51 15.96 0.26
C ALA A 149 2.26 17.34 0.87
N LYS A 150 2.85 17.59 2.04
CA LYS A 150 2.78 18.86 2.77
C LYS A 150 3.85 19.87 2.32
N GLY A 151 4.60 19.55 1.26
CA GLY A 151 5.65 20.41 0.69
C GLY A 151 6.99 20.36 1.41
N VAL A 152 7.20 19.40 2.32
CA VAL A 152 8.50 19.19 2.98
C VAL A 152 9.52 18.73 1.95
N ARG A 153 10.76 19.19 2.07
CA ARG A 153 11.84 18.78 1.15
C ARG A 153 12.14 17.29 1.32
N LEU A 154 12.49 16.61 0.23
CA LEU A 154 12.74 15.16 0.20
C LEU A 154 13.68 14.66 1.29
N THR A 155 14.79 15.36 1.51
CA THR A 155 15.78 14.97 2.51
C THR A 155 15.22 15.06 3.93
N ASP A 156 14.51 16.13 4.24
CA ASP A 156 13.89 16.36 5.56
C ASP A 156 12.77 15.34 5.80
N ALA A 157 11.89 15.14 4.81
CA ALA A 157 10.82 14.13 4.86
C ALA A 157 11.36 12.71 5.07
N ALA A 158 12.49 12.36 4.44
CA ALA A 158 13.14 11.07 4.64
C ALA A 158 13.67 10.92 6.08
N HIS A 159 14.31 11.95 6.63
CA HIS A 159 14.81 11.93 8.00
C HIS A 159 13.69 11.88 9.04
N GLU A 160 12.63 12.68 8.87
CA GLU A 160 11.45 12.71 9.74
C GLU A 160 10.74 11.35 9.78
N ALA A 161 10.73 10.63 8.65
CA ALA A 161 10.20 9.27 8.55
C ALA A 161 11.18 8.16 9.00
N GLY A 162 12.37 8.52 9.48
CA GLY A 162 13.35 7.59 10.03
C GLY A 162 14.22 6.85 9.00
N PHE A 163 14.39 7.41 7.80
CA PHE A 163 15.44 6.97 6.88
C PHE A 163 16.79 7.59 7.26
N SER A 164 17.88 6.88 6.93
CA SER A 164 19.24 7.34 7.21
C SER A 164 19.65 8.52 6.33
N ASP A 165 19.13 8.56 5.10
CA ASP A 165 19.46 9.51 4.06
C ASP A 165 18.48 9.37 2.88
N SER A 166 18.53 10.32 1.94
CA SER A 166 17.70 10.29 0.73
C SER A 166 17.97 9.08 -0.17
N ALA A 167 19.20 8.53 -0.20
CA ALA A 167 19.50 7.37 -1.04
C ALA A 167 18.84 6.08 -0.47
N HIS A 168 18.78 5.94 0.85
CA HIS A 168 18.04 4.86 1.53
C HIS A 168 16.54 4.98 1.28
N PHE A 169 15.98 6.21 1.35
CA PHE A 169 14.62 6.46 0.93
C PHE A 169 14.39 6.03 -0.53
N SER A 170 15.20 6.50 -1.48
CA SER A 170 15.03 6.18 -2.90
C SER A 170 15.11 4.68 -3.20
N ARG A 171 16.02 3.95 -2.55
CA ARG A 171 16.11 2.49 -2.67
C ARG A 171 14.84 1.80 -2.16
N THR A 172 14.28 2.28 -1.05
CA THR A 172 13.07 1.70 -0.45
C THR A 172 11.83 2.04 -1.26
N PHE A 173 11.70 3.28 -1.72
CA PHE A 173 10.66 3.75 -2.62
C PHE A 173 10.61 2.89 -3.89
N ARG A 174 11.76 2.74 -4.58
CA ARG A 174 11.85 1.91 -5.79
C ARG A 174 11.53 0.44 -5.51
N ALA A 175 11.99 -0.10 -4.38
CA ALA A 175 11.73 -1.49 -4.04
C ALA A 175 10.26 -1.79 -3.73
N LEU A 176 9.52 -0.82 -3.19
CA LEU A 176 8.11 -0.98 -2.81
C LEU A 176 7.15 -0.56 -3.92
N LEU A 177 7.46 0.52 -4.65
CA LEU A 177 6.58 1.11 -5.66
C LEU A 177 6.99 0.76 -7.11
N GLY A 178 8.15 0.14 -7.33
CA GLY A 178 8.60 -0.27 -8.66
C GLY A 178 8.97 0.87 -9.62
N ILE A 179 8.91 2.13 -9.17
CA ILE A 179 9.24 3.34 -9.93
C ILE A 179 10.26 4.21 -9.19
N ASP A 180 11.00 5.04 -9.90
CA ASP A 180 11.98 5.95 -9.28
C ASP A 180 11.29 7.18 -8.66
N PRO A 181 11.74 7.67 -7.49
CA PRO A 181 11.12 8.82 -6.83
C PRO A 181 11.09 10.07 -7.70
N SER A 182 12.12 10.31 -8.51
CA SER A 182 12.17 11.49 -9.39
C SER A 182 11.08 11.47 -10.46
N SER A 183 10.76 10.28 -11.00
CA SER A 183 9.69 10.13 -11.99
C SER A 183 8.32 10.23 -11.35
N ALA A 184 8.16 9.62 -10.17
CA ALA A 184 6.89 9.67 -9.46
C ALA A 184 6.59 11.08 -8.91
N LEU A 185 7.53 11.71 -8.23
CA LEU A 185 7.29 12.96 -7.50
C LEU A 185 7.33 14.21 -8.38
N ALA A 186 7.74 14.11 -9.65
CA ALA A 186 7.76 15.24 -10.57
C ALA A 186 6.34 15.70 -11.00
N GLU A 187 5.35 14.80 -10.99
CA GLU A 187 4.00 15.07 -11.51
C GLU A 187 2.87 14.66 -10.53
N VAL A 188 3.19 14.21 -9.32
CA VAL A 188 2.19 13.65 -8.40
C VAL A 188 1.58 14.70 -7.48
N HIS A 189 0.26 14.81 -7.55
CA HIS A 189 -0.57 15.32 -6.46
C HIS A 189 -0.70 14.21 -5.41
N LEU A 190 0.08 14.29 -4.33
CA LEU A 190 -0.10 13.40 -3.19
C LEU A 190 -1.35 13.86 -2.43
N GLN A 191 -2.48 13.21 -2.66
CA GLN A 191 -3.71 13.43 -1.90
C GLN A 191 -3.74 12.44 -0.73
N GLU A 192 -4.07 12.92 0.47
CA GLU A 192 -4.30 12.07 1.63
C GLU A 192 -5.53 11.18 1.33
N ILE A 193 -5.33 9.86 1.41
CA ILE A 193 -6.39 8.84 1.43
C ILE A 193 -6.67 8.51 2.91
#